data_AF-A0A926KXV4-F1
#
_entry.id   AF-A0A926KXV4-F1
#
_cell.length_a   1.000
_cell.length_b   1.000
_cell.length_c   1.000
_cell.angle_alpha   90.00
_cell.angle_beta   90.00
_cell.angle_gamma   90.00
#
_symmetry.space_group_name_H-M   'P 1'
#
loop_
_entity.id
_entity.type
_entity.pdbx_description
1 polymer ?
#
loop_
_entity_poly.entity_id
_entity_poly.type
_entity_poly.pdbx_seq_one_letter_code
_entity_poly.pdbx_strand_id
1 'polypeptide(L)' 'MRRRCHTSELRASVGANRPGAGQSNFAVVVTNGSRRTCTVHGFPAVAFVNGKGEAVTPTRARRLSPG' A
#
# COMPACT_ATOMS: atom_id res chain seq x y z
N MET A 1 25.36 -11.20 -2.20
CA MET A 1 24.18 -11.13 -1.30
C MET A 1 23.57 -9.73 -1.38
N ARG A 2 22.31 -9.59 -1.83
CA ARG A 2 21.63 -8.29 -1.97
C ARG A 2 21.15 -7.83 -0.59
N ARG A 3 21.48 -6.59 -0.18
CA ARG A 3 21.09 -6.06 1.14
C ARG A 3 19.60 -5.68 1.15
N ARG A 4 18.84 -6.17 2.13
CA ARG A 4 17.43 -5.79 2.34
C ARG A 4 17.35 -4.39 2.94
N CYS A 5 16.37 -3.60 2.52
CA CYS A 5 16.04 -2.34 3.20
C CYS A 5 15.35 -2.65 4.55
N HIS A 6 15.86 -2.11 5.65
CA HIS A 6 15.14 -2.13 6.93
C HIS A 6 14.00 -1.11 6.88
N THR A 7 12.87 -1.37 7.55
CA THR A 7 11.70 -0.47 7.51
C THR A 7 12.04 0.94 7.98
N SER A 8 12.93 1.07 8.98
CA SER A 8 13.41 2.38 9.47
C SER A 8 14.30 3.14 8.48
N GLU A 9 14.84 2.48 7.45
CA GLU A 9 15.58 3.13 6.36
C GLU A 9 14.63 3.64 5.26
N LEU A 10 13.35 3.25 5.28
CA LEU A 10 12.36 3.63 4.29
C LEU A 10 11.50 4.77 4.80
N ARG A 11 11.15 5.69 3.90
CA ARG A 11 10.12 6.70 4.14
C ARG A 11 8.93 6.40 3.23
N ALA A 12 7.73 6.52 3.76
CA ALA A 12 6.50 6.33 3.02
C ALA A 12 5.66 7.61 3.05
N SER A 13 5.04 7.95 1.92
CA SER A 13 4.07 9.03 1.82
C SER A 13 2.95 8.66 0.86
N VAL A 14 1.81 9.35 1.01
CA VAL A 14 0.67 9.25 0.10
C VAL A 14 0.71 10.46 -0.83
N GLY A 15 0.71 10.21 -2.14
CA GLY A 15 0.67 11.25 -3.16
C GLY A 15 -0.69 11.93 -3.23
N ALA A 16 -0.76 13.04 -3.97
CA ALA A 16 -2.01 13.75 -4.22
C ALA A 16 -3.06 12.85 -4.91
N ASN A 17 -4.35 13.14 -4.67
CA ASN A 17 -5.43 12.49 -5.40
C ASN A 17 -5.34 12.86 -6.89
N ARG A 18 -5.31 11.85 -7.76
CA ARG A 18 -5.37 11.99 -9.22
C ARG A 18 -6.61 11.27 -9.74
N PRO A 19 -7.80 11.87 -9.59
CA PRO A 19 -9.05 11.20 -9.91
C PRO A 19 -9.23 11.01 -11.42
N GLY A 20 -10.05 10.03 -11.79
CA GLY A 20 -10.43 9.74 -13.17
C GLY A 20 -11.56 8.70 -13.24
N ALA A 21 -12.49 8.86 -14.19
CA ALA A 21 -13.66 7.98 -14.33
C ALA A 21 -14.46 7.76 -13.03
N GLY A 22 -14.63 8.82 -12.23
CA GLY A 22 -15.33 8.75 -10.94
C GLY A 22 -14.55 8.06 -9.81
N GLN A 23 -13.34 7.58 -10.08
CA GLN A 23 -12.45 6.99 -9.08
C GLN A 23 -11.51 8.04 -8.47
N SER A 24 -11.12 7.83 -7.21
CA SER A 24 -9.97 8.51 -6.61
C SER A 24 -8.75 7.61 -6.71
N ASN A 25 -7.58 8.19 -7.02
CA ASN A 25 -6.33 7.44 -7.12
C ASN A 25 -5.23 8.13 -6.32
N PHE A 26 -4.57 7.38 -5.46
CA PHE A 26 -3.49 7.87 -4.62
C PHE A 26 -2.25 6.99 -4.83
N ALA A 27 -1.11 7.61 -5.07
CA ALA A 27 0.15 6.89 -5.15
C ALA A 27 0.69 6.61 -3.74
N VAL A 28 1.17 5.40 -3.50
CA VAL A 28 2.00 5.09 -2.34
C VAL A 28 3.45 5.26 -2.77
N VAL A 29 4.11 6.27 -2.24
CA VAL A 29 5.51 6.58 -2.58
C VAL A 29 6.41 6.00 -1.50
N VAL A 30 7.29 5.08 -1.89
CA VAL A 30 8.31 4.49 -1.00
C VAL A 30 9.68 5.03 -1.42
N THR A 31 10.35 5.71 -0.50
CA THR A 31 11.67 6.32 -0.74
C THR A 31 12.73 5.58 0.05
N ASN A 32 13.80 5.15 -0.62
CA ASN A 32 15.00 4.66 0.05
C ASN A 32 15.73 5.84 0.71
N GLY A 33 15.62 5.96 2.03
CA GLY A 33 16.31 6.96 2.84
C GLY A 33 17.68 6.51 3.36
N SER A 34 18.13 5.31 2.99
CA SER A 34 19.45 4.79 3.36
C SER A 34 20.57 5.44 2.54
N ARG A 35 21.81 5.35 3.04
CA ARG A 35 23.03 5.79 2.31
C ARG A 35 23.53 4.75 1.30
N ARG A 36 22.77 3.67 1.07
CA ARG A 36 23.17 2.54 0.22
C ARG A 36 22.00 2.05 -0.62
N THR A 37 22.33 1.42 -1.73
CA THR A 37 21.37 0.63 -2.50
C THR A 37 20.94 -0.58 -1.69
N CYS A 38 19.63 -0.80 -1.60
CA CYS A 38 19.01 -1.94 -0.95
C CYS A 38 17.78 -2.39 -1.75
N THR A 39 17.29 -3.60 -1.45
CA THR A 39 16.11 -4.15 -2.11
C THR A 39 14.94 -4.24 -1.13
N VAL A 40 13.77 -3.77 -1.57
CA VAL A 40 12.49 -4.02 -0.91
C VAL A 40 11.93 -5.33 -1.46
N HIS A 41 11.52 -6.22 -0.58
CA HIS A 41 10.95 -7.53 -0.91
C HIS A 41 9.65 -7.74 -0.14
N GLY A 42 8.70 -8.46 -0.76
CA GLY A 42 7.38 -8.73 -0.19
C GLY A 42 6.26 -7.97 -0.92
N PHE A 43 5.05 -8.10 -0.41
CA PHE A 43 3.85 -7.48 -0.97
C PHE A 43 3.25 -6.54 0.07
N PRO A 44 3.52 -5.22 0.01
CA PRO A 44 2.95 -4.28 0.97
C PRO A 44 1.43 -4.27 0.82
N ALA A 45 0.72 -4.37 1.94
CA ALA A 45 -0.72 -4.22 1.99
C ALA A 45 -1.08 -2.77 2.34
N VAL A 46 -2.11 -2.25 1.69
CA VAL A 46 -2.70 -0.93 1.98
C VAL A 46 -4.21 -1.04 2.03
N ALA A 47 -4.84 -0.28 2.90
CA ALA A 47 -6.30 -0.22 3.03
C ALA A 47 -6.74 1.22 3.29
N PHE A 48 -7.87 1.60 2.73
CA PHE A 48 -8.59 2.78 3.20
C PHE A 48 -9.24 2.43 4.53
N VAL A 49 -9.23 3.36 5.48
CA VAL A 49 -9.84 3.18 6.81
C VAL A 49 -10.86 4.28 7.11
N ASN A 50 -11.85 3.98 7.95
CA ASN A 50 -12.79 4.97 8.46
C ASN A 50 -12.19 5.76 9.67
N GLY A 51 -12.96 6.68 10.23
CA GLY A 51 -12.53 7.48 11.39
C GLY A 51 -12.26 6.69 12.67
N LYS A 52 -12.66 5.42 12.74
CA LYS A 52 -12.34 4.48 13.83
C LYS A 52 -11.10 3.63 13.54
N GLY A 53 -10.48 3.78 12.37
CA GLY A 53 -9.33 2.99 11.94
C GLY A 53 -9.69 1.64 11.31
N GLU A 54 -10.96 1.36 11.04
CA GLU A 54 -11.40 0.09 10.46
C GLU A 54 -11.26 0.13 8.93
N ALA A 55 -10.72 -0.94 8.34
CA ALA A 55 -10.59 -1.05 6.89
C ALA A 55 -11.97 -1.04 6.20
N VAL A 56 -12.15 -0.14 5.24
CA VAL A 56 -13.39 -0.01 4.44
C VAL A 56 -13.26 -0.64 3.06
N THR A 57 -12.10 -1.23 2.76
CA THR A 57 -11.92 -2.04 1.55
C THR A 57 -12.87 -3.23 1.59
N PRO A 58 -13.76 -3.42 0.60
CA PRO A 58 -14.68 -4.55 0.59
C PRO A 58 -13.90 -5.86 0.66
N THR A 59 -14.15 -6.65 1.69
CA THR A 59 -13.69 -8.04 1.70
C THR A 59 -14.49 -8.77 0.63
N ARG A 60 -13.85 -9.36 -0.37
CA ARG A 60 -14.56 -10.20 -1.35
C ARG A 60 -15.12 -11.41 -0.61
N ALA A 61 -16.41 -11.40 -0.31
CA ALA A 61 -17.11 -12.61 0.05
C ALA A 61 -17.09 -13.54 -1.18
N ARG A 62 -16.54 -14.75 -1.02
CA ARG A 62 -16.70 -15.79 -2.04
C ARG A 62 -18.20 -16.07 -2.16
N ARG A 63 -18.79 -15.76 -3.31
CA ARG A 63 -20.15 -16.22 -3.63
C ARG A 63 -20.08 -17.75 -3.73
N LEU A 64 -20.52 -18.44 -2.68
CA LEU A 64 -20.91 -19.85 -2.81
C LEU A 64 -22.20 -19.82 -3.64
N SER A 65 -22.13 -20.23 -4.90
CA SER A 65 -23.35 -20.48 -5.67
C SER A 65 -24.01 -21.72 -5.06
N PRO A 66 -25.28 -21.67 -4.64
CA PRO A 66 -26.04 -22.89 -4.43
C PRO A 66 -26.21 -23.55 -5.80
N GLY A 67 -25.84 -24.83 -5.89
CA GLY A 67 -26.16 -25.68 -7.04
C GLY A 67 -27.64 -26.00 -7.10
#